data_AF-A0A6C0LAW5-F1
#
_entry.id   AF-A0A6C0LAW5-F1
#
_cell.length_a   1.000
_cell.length_b   1.000
_cell.length_c   1.000
_cell.angle_alpha   90.00
_cell.angle_beta   90.00
_cell.angle_gamma   90.00
#
_symmetry.space_group_name_H-M   'P 1'
#
loop_
_entity.id
_entity.type
_entity.pdbx_description
1 polymer ?
#
loop_
_entity_poly.entity_id
_entity_poly.type
_entity_poly.pdbx_seq_one_letter_code
_entity_poly.pdbx_strand_id
1 'polypeptide(L)'
;MLQYPVILTWTILGLAIISFIVLIGTGNFLAFGIVLCLAAFIAYLLNIFGVLKYNITPSGFEMDFHENAAAPKDHSVDKPISHLETKEVFYIEGNQFTYTDAPAVCAAYKSELASYDQVMDAFSKGAEWCGYGWSAGGMALFPTQESTWSLLQQEQDPIKRTGCGRPGVNGGYFDPSLKFGVNCFGIKPASKGSQLPLPLPGTDPKAFDQMVDKFKKMMNSISLSPFNRNVWSESSELKLLNKPKLSDLGKLEKDITKVL
;
A
#
# COMPACT_ATOMS: atom_id res chain seq x y z
N MET A 1 13.43 5.18 -15.09
CA MET A 1 12.49 6.31 -14.98
C MET A 1 13.30 7.60 -14.96
N LEU A 2 12.99 8.57 -15.83
CA LEU A 2 13.64 9.88 -15.80
C LEU A 2 13.25 10.60 -14.50
N GLN A 3 14.21 11.25 -13.83
CA GLN A 3 13.90 12.05 -12.63
C GLN A 3 12.87 13.13 -13.00
N TYR A 4 11.81 13.27 -12.20
CA TYR A 4 10.72 14.23 -12.40
C TYR A 4 11.13 15.67 -12.80
N PRO A 5 12.19 16.29 -12.24
CA PRO A 5 12.64 17.62 -12.70
C PRO A 5 13.04 17.63 -14.18
N VAL A 6 13.52 16.50 -14.70
CA VAL A 6 13.88 16.36 -16.12
C VAL A 6 12.60 16.35 -16.96
N ILE A 7 11.55 15.63 -16.56
CA ILE A 7 10.28 15.58 -17.31
C ILE A 7 9.61 16.96 -17.37
N LEU A 8 9.60 17.69 -16.25
CA LEU A 8 8.99 19.01 -16.18
C LEU A 8 9.77 20.05 -17.00
N THR A 9 11.10 20.03 -16.93
CA THR A 9 11.94 20.93 -17.74
C THR A 9 11.79 20.68 -19.24
N TRP A 10 11.73 19.42 -19.68
CA TRP A 10 11.52 19.09 -21.10
C TRP A 10 10.11 19.42 -21.59
N THR A 11 9.09 19.33 -20.74
CA THR A 11 7.72 19.72 -21.11
C THR A 11 7.57 21.23 -21.24
N ILE A 12 8.14 22.02 -20.32
CA ILE A 12 8.18 23.48 -20.43
C ILE A 12 8.98 23.92 -21.67
N LEU A 13 10.15 23.32 -21.90
CA LEU A 13 10.97 23.61 -23.07
C LEU A 13 10.25 23.23 -24.37
N GLY A 14 9.56 22.09 -24.40
CA GLY A 14 8.76 21.65 -25.53
C GLY A 14 7.62 22.61 -25.86
N LEU A 15 6.87 23.08 -24.84
CA LEU A 15 5.80 24.06 -25.02
C LEU A 15 6.33 25.42 -25.50
N ALA A 16 7.49 25.86 -25.02
CA ALA A 16 8.14 27.08 -25.46
C ALA A 16 8.58 26.99 -26.94
N ILE A 17 9.17 25.86 -27.33
CA ILE A 17 9.59 25.59 -28.71
C ILE A 17 8.37 25.54 -29.64
N ILE A 18 7.30 24.84 -29.27
CA ILE A 18 6.06 24.77 -30.06
C ILE A 18 5.46 26.17 -30.23
N SER A 19 5.41 26.97 -29.17
CA SER A 19 4.87 28.33 -29.23
C SER A 19 5.71 29.24 -30.15
N PHE A 20 7.03 29.08 -30.13
CA PHE A 20 7.95 29.82 -31.01
C PHE A 20 7.81 29.39 -32.49
N ILE A 21 7.65 28.10 -32.75
CA ILE A 21 7.40 27.56 -34.10
C ILE A 21 6.06 28.08 -34.65
N VAL A 22 5.00 28.13 -33.84
CA VAL A 22 3.71 28.68 -34.25
C VAL A 22 3.83 30.17 -34.57
N LEU A 23 4.58 30.93 -33.77
CA LEU A 23 4.80 32.36 -33.99
C LEU A 23 5.55 32.64 -35.29
N ILE A 24 6.63 31.90 -35.57
CA ILE A 24 7.43 32.08 -36.81
C ILE A 24 6.68 31.54 -38.04
N GLY A 25 6.03 30.38 -37.92
CA GLY A 25 5.40 29.69 -39.04
C GLY A 25 4.13 30.36 -39.54
N THR A 26 3.36 30.98 -38.64
CA THR A 26 2.06 31.60 -39.02
C THR A 26 2.08 33.12 -38.99
N GLY A 27 3.06 33.74 -38.32
CA GLY A 27 3.09 35.20 -38.11
C GLY A 27 1.91 35.74 -37.33
N ASN A 28 1.09 34.87 -36.74
CA ASN A 28 -0.17 35.22 -36.13
C ASN A 28 -0.01 35.41 -34.62
N PHE A 29 0.24 36.66 -34.23
CA PHE A 29 0.39 37.07 -32.84
C PHE A 29 -0.84 36.72 -31.97
N LEU A 30 -2.03 36.62 -32.57
CA LEU A 30 -3.25 36.21 -31.86
C LEU A 30 -3.18 34.75 -31.41
N ALA A 31 -2.71 33.85 -32.28
CA ALA A 31 -2.57 32.43 -31.97
C ALA A 31 -1.52 32.19 -30.87
N PHE A 32 -0.40 32.93 -30.93
CA PHE A 32 0.63 32.91 -29.87
C PHE A 32 0.06 33.39 -28.53
N GLY A 33 -0.73 34.48 -28.54
CA GLY A 33 -1.41 34.98 -27.34
C GLY A 33 -2.36 33.96 -26.72
N ILE A 34 -3.12 33.22 -27.54
CA ILE A 34 -4.05 32.19 -27.06
C ILE A 34 -3.30 31.04 -26.37
N VAL A 35 -2.18 30.57 -26.93
CA VAL A 35 -1.38 29.50 -26.33
C VAL A 35 -0.80 29.91 -24.98
N LEU A 36 -0.31 31.14 -24.85
CA LEU A 36 0.16 31.67 -23.58
C LEU A 36 -0.96 31.78 -22.54
N CYS A 37 -2.16 32.22 -22.97
CA CYS A 37 -3.32 32.29 -22.09
C CYS A 37 -3.76 30.90 -21.60
N LEU A 38 -3.75 29.89 -22.47
CA LEU A 38 -4.05 28.51 -22.09
C LEU A 38 -3.01 27.96 -21.10
N ALA A 39 -1.72 28.19 -21.34
CA ALA A 39 -0.66 27.78 -20.43
C ALA A 39 -0.79 28.45 -19.04
N ALA A 40 -1.10 29.75 -19.02
CA ALA A 40 -1.34 30.50 -17.79
C ALA A 40 -2.60 30.01 -17.06
N PHE A 41 -3.66 29.69 -17.79
CA PHE A 41 -4.90 29.13 -17.22
C PHE A 41 -4.67 27.75 -16.61
N ILE A 42 -3.92 26.87 -17.28
CA ILE A 42 -3.54 25.56 -16.74
C ILE A 42 -2.70 25.73 -15.47
N ALA A 43 -1.69 26.61 -15.47
CA ALA A 43 -0.90 26.90 -14.28
C ALA A 43 -1.75 27.46 -13.13
N TYR A 44 -2.73 28.31 -13.43
CA TYR A 44 -3.69 28.84 -12.47
C TYR A 44 -4.59 27.74 -11.87
N LEU A 45 -5.10 26.81 -12.69
CA LEU A 45 -5.87 25.67 -12.22
C LEU A 45 -5.02 24.78 -11.30
N LEU A 46 -3.78 24.47 -11.70
CA LEU A 46 -2.85 23.68 -10.87
C LEU A 46 -2.54 24.37 -9.53
N ASN A 47 -2.47 25.70 -9.50
CA ASN A 47 -2.34 26.46 -8.25
C ASN A 47 -3.60 26.34 -7.37
N ILE A 48 -4.81 26.46 -7.94
CA ILE A 48 -6.09 26.27 -7.21
C ILE A 48 -6.19 24.88 -6.59
N PHE A 49 -5.79 23.84 -7.31
CA PHE A 49 -5.81 22.46 -6.81
C PHE A 49 -4.71 22.20 -5.76
N GLY A 50 -3.94 23.22 -5.36
CA GLY A 50 -2.92 23.13 -4.30
C GLY A 50 -1.66 22.35 -4.72
N VAL A 51 -1.55 22.11 -6.02
CA VAL A 51 -0.57 21.21 -6.62
C VAL A 51 0.79 21.89 -6.85
N LEU A 52 0.81 23.23 -6.94
CA LEU A 52 2.03 24.01 -7.11
C LEU A 52 2.27 24.93 -5.90
N LYS A 53 3.36 24.73 -5.17
CA LYS A 53 3.92 25.74 -4.25
C LYS A 53 5.22 26.28 -4.83
N TYR A 54 5.31 27.59 -4.99
CA TYR A 54 6.53 28.26 -5.47
C TYR A 54 7.20 28.99 -4.31
N ASN A 55 8.50 28.73 -4.09
CA ASN A 55 9.34 29.51 -3.19
C ASN A 55 10.46 30.15 -4.02
N ILE A 56 10.55 31.48 -3.98
CA ILE A 56 11.57 32.23 -4.73
C ILE A 56 12.80 32.39 -3.84
N THR A 57 13.87 31.65 -4.13
CA THR A 57 15.17 31.72 -3.43
C THR A 57 16.20 32.39 -4.35
N PRO A 58 17.18 33.18 -3.84
CA PRO A 58 18.13 33.93 -4.68
C PRO A 58 19.02 33.11 -5.63
N SER A 59 19.03 31.77 -5.51
CA SER A 59 19.87 30.85 -6.30
C SER A 59 19.12 30.01 -7.33
N GLY A 60 17.83 30.26 -7.59
CA GLY A 60 17.06 29.56 -8.61
C GLY A 60 15.61 29.29 -8.20
N PHE A 61 14.80 28.91 -9.19
CA PHE A 61 13.38 28.57 -9.03
C PHE A 61 13.24 27.06 -8.78
N GLU A 62 12.84 26.67 -7.57
CA GLU A 62 12.55 25.29 -7.19
C GLU A 62 11.04 25.15 -6.96
N MET A 63 10.38 24.32 -7.76
CA MET A 63 8.97 23.94 -7.56
C MET A 63 8.91 22.52 -7.02
N ASP A 64 8.33 22.37 -5.84
CA ASP A 64 8.09 21.08 -5.20
C ASP A 64 6.61 20.70 -5.31
N PHE A 65 6.35 19.41 -5.49
CA PHE A 65 5.03 18.86 -5.76
C PHE A 65 4.73 17.81 -4.69
N HIS A 66 4.09 18.25 -3.60
CA HIS A 66 3.54 17.34 -2.62
C HIS A 66 2.07 17.07 -2.96
N GLU A 67 1.76 15.79 -3.20
CA GLU A 67 0.39 15.32 -3.26
C GLU A 67 -0.28 15.61 -1.91
N ASN A 68 -1.19 16.59 -1.88
CA ASN A 68 -2.00 16.88 -0.71
C ASN A 68 -3.09 15.82 -0.57
N ALA A 69 -2.73 14.61 -0.14
CA ALA A 69 -3.60 13.95 0.82
C ALA A 69 -3.54 14.84 2.07
N ALA A 70 -4.68 15.34 2.54
CA ALA A 70 -4.73 16.10 3.78
C ALA A 70 -4.06 15.25 4.88
N ALA A 71 -2.88 15.67 5.34
CA ALA A 71 -2.31 15.17 6.57
C ALA A 71 -3.40 15.35 7.65
N PRO A 72 -3.78 14.29 8.39
CA PRO A 72 -4.63 14.45 9.55
C PRO A 72 -3.98 15.51 10.43
N LYS A 73 -4.72 16.57 10.72
CA LYS A 73 -4.27 17.57 11.70
C LYS A 73 -3.90 16.81 12.96
N ASP A 74 -2.69 17.06 13.40
CA ASP A 74 -2.14 16.64 14.68
C ASP A 74 -3.14 16.97 15.79
N HIS A 75 -3.91 15.94 16.16
CA HIS A 75 -4.54 15.86 17.45
C HIS A 75 -3.63 14.95 18.26
N SER A 76 -2.69 15.59 18.95
CA SER A 76 -2.05 15.07 20.15
C SER A 76 -3.14 14.66 21.13
N VAL A 77 -3.57 13.42 21.00
CA VAL A 77 -4.33 12.71 22.01
C VAL A 77 -3.50 11.50 22.35
N ASP A 78 -2.74 11.65 23.43
CA ASP A 78 -2.20 10.54 24.22
C ASP A 78 -3.37 9.61 24.58
N LYS A 79 -3.60 8.62 23.71
CA LYS A 79 -4.47 7.49 23.99
C LYS A 79 -3.66 6.22 23.68
N PRO A 80 -3.65 5.23 24.57
CA PRO A 80 -2.88 4.01 24.37
C PRO A 80 -3.30 3.37 23.05
N ILE A 81 -2.33 2.87 22.28
CA ILE A 81 -2.57 2.10 21.05
C ILE A 81 -3.35 0.84 21.42
N SER A 82 -4.68 0.93 21.50
CA SER A 82 -5.52 -0.18 21.08
C SER A 82 -5.32 -0.27 19.57
N HIS A 83 -5.00 -1.45 19.04
CA HIS A 83 -5.08 -1.74 17.61
C HIS A 83 -6.26 -0.96 17.02
N LEU A 84 -5.99 0.08 16.22
CA LEU A 84 -7.06 0.65 15.43
C LEU A 84 -7.51 -0.49 14.54
N GLU A 85 -8.74 -0.95 14.74
CA GLU A 85 -9.43 -1.90 13.89
C GLU A 85 -9.68 -1.24 12.53
N THR A 86 -8.61 -1.02 11.76
CA THR A 86 -8.68 -0.43 10.44
C THR A 86 -9.22 -1.47 9.48
N LYS A 87 -10.30 -1.13 8.78
CA LYS A 87 -10.80 -1.97 7.69
C LYS A 87 -9.78 -2.00 6.57
N GLU A 88 -9.49 -3.19 6.07
CA GLU A 88 -8.60 -3.44 4.95
C GLU A 88 -9.20 -4.52 4.04
N VAL A 89 -8.68 -4.63 2.83
CA VAL A 89 -8.98 -5.79 1.97
C VAL A 89 -8.08 -6.95 2.38
N PHE A 90 -8.68 -8.11 2.58
CA PHE A 90 -7.96 -9.35 2.78
C PHE A 90 -8.51 -10.43 1.86
N TYR A 91 -7.61 -11.31 1.43
CA TYR A 91 -7.90 -12.40 0.51
C TYR A 91 -8.06 -13.72 1.26
N ILE A 92 -9.09 -14.46 0.90
CA ILE A 92 -9.37 -15.81 1.37
C ILE A 92 -9.04 -16.77 0.25
N GLU A 93 -8.02 -17.58 0.46
CA GLU A 93 -7.52 -18.58 -0.50
C GLU A 93 -8.45 -19.80 -0.62
N GLY A 94 -8.21 -20.63 -1.65
CA GLY A 94 -8.76 -21.99 -1.72
C GLY A 94 -9.55 -22.36 -2.97
N ASN A 95 -9.76 -21.45 -3.93
CA ASN A 95 -10.42 -21.72 -5.22
C ASN A 95 -11.67 -22.62 -5.13
N GLN A 96 -12.49 -22.41 -4.10
CA GLN A 96 -13.57 -23.32 -3.73
C GLN A 96 -14.94 -22.63 -3.64
N PHE A 97 -14.97 -21.31 -3.77
CA PHE A 97 -16.16 -20.50 -3.58
C PHE A 97 -16.68 -19.97 -4.91
N THR A 98 -17.96 -20.12 -5.17
CA THR A 98 -18.66 -19.47 -6.28
C THR A 98 -18.96 -18.01 -5.95
N TYR A 99 -19.38 -17.21 -6.93
CA TYR A 99 -19.76 -15.82 -6.66
C TYR A 99 -20.93 -15.73 -5.67
N THR A 100 -21.86 -16.68 -5.72
CA THR A 100 -23.00 -16.75 -4.78
C THR A 100 -22.58 -17.09 -3.35
N ASP A 101 -21.46 -17.81 -3.17
CA ASP A 101 -20.92 -18.12 -1.85
C ASP A 101 -20.18 -16.92 -1.24
N ALA A 102 -19.56 -16.10 -2.09
CA ALA A 102 -18.60 -15.07 -1.69
C ALA A 102 -19.12 -14.06 -0.64
N PRO A 103 -20.36 -13.52 -0.73
CA PRO A 103 -20.89 -12.64 0.33
C PRO A 103 -21.02 -13.35 1.69
N ALA A 104 -21.45 -14.61 1.70
CA ALA A 104 -21.60 -15.40 2.93
C ALA A 104 -20.23 -15.71 3.56
N VAL A 105 -19.22 -15.99 2.73
CA VAL A 105 -17.83 -16.17 3.18
C VAL A 105 -17.34 -14.91 3.89
N CYS A 106 -17.48 -13.72 3.30
CA CYS A 106 -17.04 -12.48 3.95
C CYS A 106 -17.84 -12.18 5.23
N ALA A 107 -19.15 -12.43 5.22
CA ALA A 107 -20.00 -12.23 6.40
C ALA A 107 -19.57 -13.11 7.59
N ALA A 108 -19.08 -14.33 7.34
CA ALA A 108 -18.53 -15.20 8.39
C ALA A 108 -17.29 -14.58 9.08
N TYR A 109 -16.57 -13.69 8.39
CA TYR A 109 -15.48 -12.89 8.91
C TYR A 109 -15.90 -11.48 9.34
N LYS A 110 -17.20 -11.24 9.57
CA LYS A 110 -17.76 -9.91 9.91
C LYS A 110 -17.33 -8.82 8.93
N SER A 111 -17.21 -9.19 7.67
CA SER A 111 -16.69 -8.38 6.58
C SER A 111 -17.65 -8.42 5.40
N GLU A 112 -17.47 -7.52 4.45
CA GLU A 112 -18.26 -7.45 3.22
C GLU A 112 -17.43 -7.85 2.02
N LEU A 113 -18.07 -8.15 0.89
CA LEU A 113 -17.36 -8.43 -0.34
C LEU A 113 -16.65 -7.16 -0.82
N ALA A 114 -15.34 -7.21 -1.08
CA ALA A 114 -14.57 -6.04 -1.45
C ALA A 114 -14.98 -5.50 -2.83
N SER A 115 -15.16 -4.19 -2.95
CA SER A 115 -15.39 -3.51 -4.22
C SER A 115 -14.11 -3.39 -5.05
N TYR A 116 -14.25 -3.10 -6.35
CA TYR A 116 -13.11 -2.82 -7.22
C TYR A 116 -12.23 -1.69 -6.67
N ASP A 117 -12.82 -0.58 -6.24
CA ASP A 117 -12.09 0.58 -5.70
C ASP A 117 -11.31 0.22 -4.43
N GLN A 118 -11.87 -0.63 -3.57
CA GLN A 118 -11.17 -1.11 -2.37
C GLN A 118 -10.01 -2.04 -2.72
N VAL A 119 -10.15 -2.90 -3.73
CA VAL A 119 -9.04 -3.75 -4.23
C VAL A 119 -7.95 -2.88 -4.86
N MET A 120 -8.32 -1.82 -5.58
CA MET A 120 -7.38 -0.86 -6.16
C MET A 120 -6.65 -0.04 -5.09
N ASP A 121 -7.36 0.41 -4.05
CA ASP A 121 -6.77 1.07 -2.88
C ASP A 121 -5.80 0.12 -2.15
N ALA A 122 -6.19 -1.15 -1.96
CA ALA A 122 -5.29 -2.16 -1.39
C ALA A 122 -4.04 -2.37 -2.24
N PHE A 123 -4.16 -2.45 -3.57
CA PHE A 123 -3.03 -2.50 -4.50
C PHE A 123 -2.08 -1.32 -4.31
N SER A 124 -2.62 -0.08 -4.21
CA SER A 124 -1.83 1.13 -4.00
C SER A 124 -1.05 1.12 -2.67
N LYS A 125 -1.53 0.34 -1.69
CA LYS A 125 -0.91 0.13 -0.38
C LYS A 125 0.03 -1.08 -0.34
N GLY A 126 0.30 -1.70 -1.47
CA GLY A 126 1.24 -2.81 -1.58
C GLY A 126 0.62 -4.21 -1.51
N ALA A 127 -0.71 -4.33 -1.58
CA ALA A 127 -1.34 -5.64 -1.57
C ALA A 127 -0.95 -6.48 -2.80
N GLU A 128 -0.67 -7.77 -2.55
CA GLU A 128 -0.45 -8.79 -3.56
C GLU A 128 -0.81 -10.18 -3.02
N TRP A 129 -1.47 -10.99 -3.86
CA TRP A 129 -1.78 -12.39 -3.51
C TRP A 129 -1.86 -13.35 -4.71
N CYS A 130 -1.64 -12.86 -5.94
CA CYS A 130 -1.47 -13.68 -7.15
C CYS A 130 -2.58 -14.74 -7.40
N GLY A 131 -3.80 -14.52 -6.91
CA GLY A 131 -4.88 -15.50 -6.98
C GLY A 131 -6.25 -14.84 -7.10
N TYR A 132 -7.09 -15.32 -8.01
CA TYR A 132 -8.41 -14.77 -8.24
C TYR A 132 -9.27 -14.82 -6.98
N GLY A 133 -9.80 -13.67 -6.57
CA GLY A 133 -10.76 -13.55 -5.49
C GLY A 133 -12.05 -12.88 -5.94
N TRP A 134 -13.20 -13.51 -5.69
CA TRP A 134 -14.50 -12.89 -5.92
C TRP A 134 -14.59 -11.55 -5.18
N SER A 135 -15.07 -10.55 -5.90
CA SER A 135 -15.19 -9.13 -5.51
C SER A 135 -16.57 -8.63 -5.93
N ALA A 136 -17.03 -7.53 -5.33
CA ALA A 136 -18.36 -6.97 -5.60
C ALA A 136 -18.55 -6.63 -7.08
N GLY A 137 -19.78 -6.83 -7.57
CA GLY A 137 -20.11 -6.61 -8.97
C GLY A 137 -19.83 -7.80 -9.89
N GLY A 138 -19.63 -9.01 -9.35
CA GLY A 138 -19.45 -10.22 -10.17
C GLY A 138 -18.06 -10.35 -10.80
N MET A 139 -17.07 -9.68 -10.21
CA MET A 139 -15.69 -9.72 -10.69
C MET A 139 -14.83 -10.64 -9.83
N ALA A 140 -13.86 -11.32 -10.42
CA ALA A 140 -12.78 -11.96 -9.68
C ALA A 140 -11.49 -11.19 -9.94
N LEU A 141 -10.88 -10.65 -8.88
CA LEU A 141 -9.78 -9.69 -8.97
C LEU A 141 -8.59 -10.12 -8.11
N PHE A 142 -7.39 -9.73 -8.52
CA PHE A 142 -6.19 -9.84 -7.68
C PHE A 142 -5.15 -8.77 -8.04
N PRO A 143 -4.48 -8.17 -7.04
CA PRO A 143 -3.43 -7.19 -7.24
C PRO A 143 -2.04 -7.84 -7.36
N THR A 144 -1.18 -7.22 -8.16
CA THR A 144 0.21 -7.65 -8.39
C THR A 144 1.13 -6.44 -8.41
N GLN A 145 2.17 -6.44 -7.58
CA GLN A 145 3.17 -5.37 -7.53
C GLN A 145 4.18 -5.46 -8.69
N GLU A 146 4.68 -4.30 -9.14
CA GLU A 146 5.70 -4.19 -10.19
C GLU A 146 6.99 -4.95 -9.85
N SER A 147 7.38 -4.92 -8.57
CA SER A 147 8.57 -5.62 -8.08
C SER A 147 8.46 -7.13 -8.27
N THR A 148 7.32 -7.70 -7.91
CA THR A 148 7.04 -9.13 -8.03
C THR A 148 6.97 -9.54 -9.50
N TRP A 149 6.27 -8.75 -10.33
CA TRP A 149 6.22 -8.99 -11.77
C TRP A 149 7.61 -8.97 -12.43
N SER A 150 8.45 -7.99 -12.09
CA SER A 150 9.81 -7.84 -12.62
C SER A 150 10.72 -9.01 -12.26
N LEU A 151 10.57 -9.56 -11.05
CA LEU A 151 11.29 -10.77 -10.64
C LEU A 151 10.82 -11.98 -11.42
N LEU A 152 9.52 -12.16 -11.60
CA LEU A 152 8.95 -13.26 -12.39
C LEU A 152 9.39 -13.22 -13.86
N GLN A 153 9.68 -12.05 -14.43
CA GLN A 153 10.22 -11.96 -15.80
C GLN A 153 11.59 -12.63 -15.98
N GLN A 154 12.32 -12.87 -14.90
CA GLN A 154 13.62 -13.54 -14.91
C GLN A 154 13.50 -15.08 -14.91
N GLU A 155 12.29 -15.61 -14.70
CA GLU A 155 12.04 -17.05 -14.73
C GLU A 155 12.19 -17.62 -16.14
N GLN A 156 12.91 -18.73 -16.25
CA GLN A 156 13.05 -19.47 -17.51
C GLN A 156 11.74 -20.12 -17.93
N ASP A 157 10.96 -20.61 -16.95
CA ASP A 157 9.67 -21.24 -17.18
C ASP A 157 8.59 -20.19 -17.54
N PRO A 158 8.01 -20.24 -18.75
CA PRO A 158 6.95 -19.32 -19.15
C PRO A 158 5.71 -19.34 -18.26
N ILE A 159 5.40 -20.48 -17.61
CA ILE A 159 4.24 -20.60 -16.71
C ILE A 159 4.49 -19.81 -15.42
N LYS A 160 5.70 -19.91 -14.86
CA LYS A 160 6.08 -19.12 -13.68
C LYS A 160 6.10 -17.63 -13.98
N ARG A 161 6.59 -17.26 -15.17
CA ARG A 161 6.65 -15.86 -15.65
C ARG A 161 5.30 -15.15 -15.65
N THR A 162 4.22 -15.88 -15.91
CA THR A 162 2.85 -15.35 -15.98
C THR A 162 2.01 -15.67 -14.75
N GLY A 163 2.57 -16.37 -13.76
CA GLY A 163 1.84 -16.92 -12.62
C GLY A 163 1.16 -15.88 -11.72
N CYS A 164 1.60 -14.62 -11.75
CA CYS A 164 0.99 -13.53 -10.99
C CYS A 164 0.44 -12.41 -11.91
N GLY A 165 0.09 -12.69 -13.16
CA GLY A 165 -0.51 -11.68 -14.05
C GLY A 165 0.44 -10.51 -14.38
N ARG A 166 -0.13 -9.31 -14.57
CA ARG A 166 0.60 -8.07 -14.90
C ARG A 166 0.60 -7.11 -13.71
N PRO A 167 1.48 -6.09 -13.66
CA PRO A 167 1.42 -5.07 -12.62
C PRO A 167 0.04 -4.38 -12.60
N GLY A 168 -0.53 -4.22 -11.40
CA GLY A 168 -1.86 -3.63 -11.20
C GLY A 168 -2.91 -4.63 -10.67
N VAL A 169 -4.19 -4.23 -10.77
CA VAL A 169 -5.33 -5.09 -10.45
C VAL A 169 -5.73 -5.90 -11.68
N ASN A 170 -5.51 -7.21 -11.62
CA ASN A 170 -5.82 -8.17 -12.67
C ASN A 170 -7.21 -8.79 -12.47
N GLY A 171 -7.72 -9.41 -13.53
CA GLY A 171 -8.99 -10.12 -13.54
C GLY A 171 -10.10 -9.33 -14.23
N GLY A 172 -11.34 -9.57 -13.83
CA GLY A 172 -12.52 -9.00 -14.48
C GLY A 172 -13.77 -9.82 -14.20
N TYR A 173 -14.72 -9.78 -15.13
CA TYR A 173 -15.96 -10.56 -15.04
C TYR A 173 -15.71 -12.02 -15.41
N PHE A 174 -16.29 -12.92 -14.64
CA PHE A 174 -16.21 -14.35 -14.85
C PHE A 174 -17.60 -14.99 -14.72
N ASP A 175 -17.74 -16.21 -15.22
CA ASP A 175 -18.93 -17.03 -14.98
C ASP A 175 -19.12 -17.21 -13.45
N PRO A 176 -20.27 -16.81 -12.87
CA PRO A 176 -20.53 -16.90 -11.44
C PRO A 176 -20.43 -18.32 -10.85
N SER A 177 -20.52 -19.36 -11.68
CA SER A 177 -20.39 -20.77 -11.29
C SER A 177 -18.94 -21.22 -11.09
N LEU A 178 -17.95 -20.45 -11.57
CA LEU A 178 -16.54 -20.74 -11.36
C LEU A 178 -16.16 -20.60 -9.88
N LYS A 179 -15.14 -21.36 -9.49
CA LYS A 179 -14.68 -21.39 -8.10
C LYS A 179 -13.34 -20.67 -7.97
N PHE A 180 -13.32 -19.68 -7.10
CA PHE A 180 -12.17 -18.83 -6.80
C PHE A 180 -12.01 -18.66 -5.28
N GLY A 181 -10.97 -17.92 -4.87
CA GLY A 181 -10.92 -17.35 -3.53
C GLY A 181 -11.93 -16.20 -3.37
N VAL A 182 -11.82 -15.43 -2.29
CA VAL A 182 -12.74 -14.30 -2.02
C VAL A 182 -11.95 -13.10 -1.49
N ASN A 183 -12.20 -11.92 -2.05
CA ASN A 183 -11.68 -10.66 -1.53
C ASN A 183 -12.73 -10.06 -0.59
N CYS A 184 -12.39 -9.93 0.69
CA CYS A 184 -13.27 -9.33 1.69
C CYS A 184 -12.72 -8.00 2.19
N PHE A 185 -13.60 -7.08 2.53
CA PHE A 185 -13.27 -5.79 3.13
C PHE A 185 -13.84 -5.70 4.54
N GLY A 186 -12.96 -5.51 5.52
CA GLY A 186 -13.34 -5.46 6.93
C GLY A 186 -12.13 -5.53 7.84
N ILE A 187 -12.36 -5.83 9.12
CA ILE A 187 -11.27 -6.00 10.07
C ILE A 187 -10.63 -7.36 9.80
N LYS A 188 -9.40 -7.37 9.30
CA LYS A 188 -8.70 -8.60 8.97
C LYS A 188 -8.53 -9.45 10.24
N PRO A 189 -8.96 -10.72 10.23
CA PRO A 189 -8.78 -11.61 11.37
C PRO A 189 -7.31 -11.74 11.74
N ALA A 190 -7.02 -11.85 13.04
CA ALA A 190 -5.67 -12.14 13.49
C ALA A 190 -5.14 -13.42 12.81
N SER A 191 -3.88 -13.37 12.37
CA SER A 191 -3.22 -14.52 11.74
C SER A 191 -3.32 -15.75 12.65
N LYS A 192 -3.96 -16.82 12.18
CA LYS A 192 -3.98 -18.13 12.84
C LYS A 192 -2.68 -18.90 12.56
N GLY A 193 -1.53 -18.23 12.68
CA GLY A 193 -0.23 -18.79 12.30
C GLY A 193 0.02 -18.83 10.80
N SER A 194 -0.75 -18.09 9.99
CA SER A 194 -0.48 -17.89 8.57
C SER A 194 0.90 -17.26 8.40
N GLN A 195 1.81 -17.98 7.76
CA GLN A 195 3.12 -17.46 7.37
C GLN A 195 2.97 -16.61 6.11
N LEU A 196 3.78 -15.55 6.02
CA LEU A 196 3.90 -14.80 4.77
C LEU A 196 4.34 -15.76 3.66
N PRO A 197 3.85 -15.58 2.42
CA PRO A 197 4.26 -16.39 1.27
C PRO A 197 5.73 -16.08 0.97
N LEU A 198 6.61 -16.83 1.63
CA LEU A 198 8.05 -16.83 1.42
C LEU A 198 8.46 -18.12 0.71
N PRO A 199 9.46 -18.08 -0.16
CA PRO A 199 10.20 -16.89 -0.60
C PRO A 199 9.39 -16.02 -1.56
N LEU A 200 9.87 -14.79 -1.82
CA LEU A 200 9.26 -13.91 -2.81
C LEU A 200 9.20 -14.60 -4.18
N PRO A 201 8.11 -14.44 -4.96
CA PRO A 201 8.01 -15.03 -6.29
C PRO A 201 9.20 -14.65 -7.18
N GLY A 202 9.76 -15.63 -7.91
CA GLY A 202 10.99 -15.45 -8.70
C GLY A 202 12.30 -15.72 -7.94
N THR A 203 12.24 -16.02 -6.64
CA THR A 203 13.42 -16.46 -5.87
C THR A 203 13.57 -17.97 -6.00
N ASP A 204 14.81 -18.47 -6.19
CA ASP A 204 15.10 -19.91 -6.10
C ASP A 204 14.80 -20.42 -4.68
N PRO A 205 13.78 -21.28 -4.48
CA PRO A 205 13.40 -21.76 -3.16
C PRO A 205 14.55 -22.49 -2.46
N LYS A 206 15.36 -23.23 -3.20
CA LYS A 206 16.46 -24.01 -2.63
C LYS A 206 17.57 -23.09 -2.11
N ALA A 207 17.95 -22.08 -2.89
CA ALA A 207 18.91 -21.07 -2.45
C ALA A 207 18.40 -20.28 -1.24
N PHE A 208 17.10 -19.92 -1.23
CA PHE A 208 16.48 -19.25 -0.09
C PHE A 208 16.54 -20.12 1.18
N ASP A 209 16.12 -21.38 1.11
CA ASP A 209 16.15 -22.30 2.25
C ASP A 209 17.57 -22.53 2.77
N GLN A 210 18.56 -22.63 1.87
CA GLN A 210 19.97 -22.73 2.25
C GLN A 210 20.47 -21.49 3.01
N MET A 211 20.06 -20.29 2.56
CA MET A 211 20.38 -19.05 3.27
C MET A 211 19.70 -19.00 4.64
N VAL A 212 18.41 -19.38 4.72
CA VAL A 212 17.68 -19.46 5.98
C VAL A 212 18.38 -20.41 6.96
N ASP A 213 18.78 -21.59 6.51
CA ASP A 213 19.48 -22.57 7.34
C ASP A 213 20.87 -22.10 7.78
N LYS A 214 21.59 -21.37 6.91
CA LYS A 214 22.85 -20.72 7.25
C LYS A 214 22.64 -19.71 8.39
N PHE A 215 21.66 -18.82 8.27
CA PHE A 215 21.38 -17.82 9.29
C PHE A 215 20.86 -18.45 10.59
N LYS A 216 20.03 -19.49 10.53
CA LYS A 216 19.59 -20.26 11.70
C LYS A 216 20.76 -20.81 12.52
N LYS A 217 21.78 -21.37 11.85
CA LYS A 217 23.01 -21.86 12.52
C LYS A 217 23.81 -20.73 13.18
N MET A 218 23.68 -19.52 12.67
CA MET A 218 24.35 -18.32 13.20
C MET A 218 23.50 -17.56 14.23
N MET A 219 22.25 -17.96 14.48
CA MET A 219 21.35 -17.21 15.39
C MET A 219 21.93 -17.04 16.80
N ASN A 220 22.66 -18.04 17.31
CA ASN A 220 23.25 -17.97 18.65
C ASN A 220 24.40 -16.97 18.76
N SER A 221 24.97 -16.52 17.64
CA SER A 221 26.02 -15.49 17.58
C SER A 221 25.51 -14.14 17.08
N ILE A 222 24.26 -14.05 16.63
CA ILE A 222 23.63 -12.80 16.19
C ILE A 222 22.86 -12.21 17.38
N SER A 223 23.35 -11.08 17.90
CA SER A 223 22.65 -10.34 18.97
C SER A 223 21.61 -9.40 18.38
N LEU A 224 20.38 -9.45 18.90
CA LEU A 224 19.33 -8.49 18.58
C LEU A 224 19.47 -7.26 19.47
N SER A 225 19.31 -6.07 18.90
CA SER A 225 19.26 -4.83 19.67
C SER A 225 17.86 -4.62 20.25
N PRO A 226 17.74 -4.03 21.45
CA PRO A 226 16.44 -3.67 21.99
C PRO A 226 15.77 -2.59 21.13
N PHE A 227 14.44 -2.56 21.10
CA PHE A 227 13.66 -1.55 20.37
C PHE A 227 14.04 -0.12 20.76
N ASN A 228 14.32 0.13 22.03
CA ASN A 228 14.93 1.37 22.52
C ASN A 228 15.69 1.12 23.84
N ARG A 229 16.19 2.18 24.50
CA ARG A 229 16.96 2.07 25.75
C ARG A 229 16.19 1.43 26.91
N ASN A 230 14.86 1.41 26.86
CA ASN A 230 13.97 1.03 27.95
C ASN A 230 13.09 -0.19 27.63
N VAL A 231 13.02 -0.62 26.36
CA VAL A 231 12.06 -1.62 25.88
C VAL A 231 12.72 -2.59 24.91
N TRP A 232 12.52 -3.90 25.13
CA TRP A 232 13.07 -4.95 24.26
C TRP A 232 12.36 -5.05 22.91
N SER A 233 11.01 -5.02 22.88
CA SER A 233 10.22 -5.01 21.63
C SER A 233 9.00 -4.08 21.72
N GLU A 234 8.63 -3.41 20.64
CA GLU A 234 7.44 -2.55 20.55
C GLU A 234 6.15 -3.28 21.00
N SER A 235 6.02 -4.55 20.62
CA SER A 235 4.87 -5.40 20.99
C SER A 235 4.86 -5.89 22.46
N SER A 236 5.98 -5.75 23.18
CA SER A 236 6.06 -6.16 24.59
C SER A 236 5.45 -5.13 25.54
N GLU A 237 5.39 -3.85 25.16
CA GLU A 237 4.65 -2.82 25.88
C GLU A 237 3.13 -3.08 25.85
N LEU A 238 2.58 -3.59 24.74
CA LEU A 238 1.18 -4.01 24.66
C LEU A 238 0.82 -5.14 25.64
N LYS A 239 1.77 -6.04 25.93
CA LYS A 239 1.60 -7.08 26.96
C LYS A 239 1.71 -6.54 28.39
N LEU A 240 2.39 -5.42 28.60
CA LEU A 240 2.46 -4.73 29.89
C LEU A 240 1.22 -3.84 30.12
N LEU A 241 0.64 -3.29 29.05
CA LEU A 241 -0.61 -2.50 29.07
C LEU A 241 -1.87 -3.38 29.27
N ASN A 242 -1.82 -4.65 28.87
CA ASN A 242 -2.89 -5.64 29.10
C ASN A 242 -2.68 -6.51 30.36
N LYS A 243 -1.66 -6.23 31.17
CA LYS A 243 -1.68 -6.74 32.55
C LYS A 243 -2.54 -5.79 33.38
N PRO A 244 -3.48 -6.30 34.20
CA PRO A 244 -4.17 -5.46 35.16
C PRO A 244 -3.12 -4.67 35.96
N LYS A 245 -3.33 -3.36 36.11
CA LYS A 245 -2.40 -2.50 36.86
C LYS A 245 -2.12 -3.16 38.20
N LEU A 246 -0.85 -3.34 38.54
CA LEU A 246 -0.41 -3.89 39.82
C LEU A 246 -0.82 -2.98 41.01
N SER A 247 -1.32 -1.78 40.75
CA SER A 247 -2.01 -0.93 41.74
C SER A 247 -3.32 -1.52 42.25
N ASP A 248 -3.94 -2.43 41.47
CA ASP A 248 -5.28 -2.96 41.74
C ASP A 248 -5.23 -4.38 42.33
N LEU A 249 -4.08 -5.07 42.22
CA LEU A 249 -3.83 -6.38 42.85
C LEU A 249 -3.12 -6.26 44.21
N GLY A 250 -2.23 -5.28 44.39
CA GLY A 250 -1.53 -5.07 45.66
C GLY A 250 -2.36 -4.33 46.73
N LYS A 251 -3.34 -3.51 46.33
CA LYS A 251 -4.26 -2.82 47.27
C LYS A 251 -5.43 -3.68 47.73
N LEU A 252 -5.90 -4.62 46.90
CA LEU A 252 -6.94 -5.57 47.32
C LEU A 252 -6.39 -6.66 48.26
N GLU A 253 -5.13 -7.05 48.10
CA GLU A 253 -4.57 -8.20 48.83
C GLU A 253 -3.82 -7.84 50.12
N LYS A 254 -3.40 -6.57 50.33
CA LYS A 254 -2.79 -6.15 51.60
C LYS A 254 -3.75 -5.56 52.62
N ASP A 255 -4.61 -4.62 52.28
CA ASP A 255 -4.87 -3.58 53.28
C ASP A 255 -6.11 -3.74 54.17
N ILE A 256 -7.08 -4.61 53.87
CA ILE A 256 -8.29 -4.74 54.71
C ILE A 256 -8.21 -5.91 55.71
N THR A 257 -7.81 -7.10 55.30
CA THR A 257 -8.05 -8.30 56.13
C THR A 257 -6.88 -8.73 57.01
N LYS A 258 -5.83 -7.91 57.13
CA LYS A 258 -4.70 -8.20 58.01
C LYS A 258 -4.32 -7.09 58.99
N VAL A 259 -5.09 -6.00 59.03
CA VAL A 259 -4.96 -4.93 60.04
C VAL A 259 -6.26 -4.69 60.84
N LEU A 260 -7.39 -5.28 60.41
CA LEU A 260 -8.52 -5.65 61.28
C LEU A 260 -8.36 -7.10 61.72
#